data_AF-A0A8R7JVH5-F1
#
_entry.id   AF-A0A8R7JVH5-F1
#
_cell.length_a   1.000
_cell.length_b   1.000
_cell.length_c   1.000
_cell.angle_alpha   90.00
_cell.angle_beta   90.00
_cell.angle_gamma   90.00
#
_symmetry.space_group_name_H-M   'P 1'
#
loop_
_entity.id
_entity.type
_entity.pdbx_description
1 polymer ?
#
loop_
_entity_poly.entity_id
_entity_poly.type
_entity_poly.pdbx_seq_one_letter_code
_entity_poly.pdbx_strand_id
1 'polypeptide(L)'
;MAAFELCKTPNFEAAGVQDEDSAVCSYLHLFAMLLDQKKHVRDLQENHVIEGGGLTSEEALQFFTCIGKNMRLGLFYLDIIIKIENFKRNRSFLLRSYLFIMKNMNKIIAVISIIGAVVGILSSLQALKPA
;
A
#
# COMPACT_ATOMS: atom_id res chain seq x y z
N MET A 1 7.04 -17.70 20.71
CA MET A 1 5.82 -17.87 21.53
C MET A 1 5.29 -16.53 22.04
N ALA A 2 6.10 -15.71 22.72
CA ALA A 2 5.65 -14.44 23.34
C ALA A 2 4.94 -13.45 22.39
N ALA A 3 5.45 -13.25 21.17
CA ALA A 3 4.81 -12.37 20.20
C ALA A 3 3.40 -12.86 19.79
N PHE A 4 3.19 -14.17 19.71
CA PHE A 4 1.87 -14.75 19.38
C PHE A 4 0.87 -14.57 20.53
N GLU A 5 1.31 -14.76 21.76
CA GLU A 5 0.48 -14.55 22.96
C GLU A 5 0.11 -13.07 23.13
N LEU A 6 1.05 -12.17 22.87
CA LEU A 6 0.79 -10.73 22.82
C LEU A 6 -0.29 -10.41 21.79
N CYS A 7 -0.26 -11.03 20.61
CA CYS A 7 -1.29 -10.84 19.58
C CYS A 7 -2.63 -11.53 19.84
N LYS A 8 -2.74 -12.28 20.93
CA LYS A 8 -3.99 -12.82 21.46
C LYS A 8 -4.57 -11.99 22.60
N THR A 9 -3.89 -10.93 23.05
CA THR A 9 -4.45 -10.06 24.09
C THR A 9 -5.72 -9.35 23.58
N PRO A 10 -6.74 -9.22 24.43
CA PRO A 10 -8.12 -9.02 23.96
C PRO A 10 -8.44 -7.62 23.45
N ASN A 11 -7.60 -6.60 23.69
CA ASN A 11 -8.03 -5.23 23.42
C ASN A 11 -6.89 -4.26 23.07
N PHE A 12 -6.59 -4.12 21.77
CA PHE A 12 -5.74 -3.04 21.26
C PHE A 12 -6.48 -1.70 21.10
N GLU A 13 -7.79 -1.68 21.36
CA GLU A 13 -8.67 -0.50 21.26
C GLU A 13 -9.07 0.04 22.65
N ALA A 14 -8.53 -0.52 23.73
CA ALA A 14 -8.82 -0.06 25.08
C ALA A 14 -8.11 1.27 25.38
N ALA A 15 -8.78 2.13 26.16
CA ALA A 15 -8.21 3.40 26.60
C ALA A 15 -6.89 3.16 27.37
N GLY A 16 -5.78 3.69 26.84
CA GLY A 16 -4.44 3.59 27.43
C GLY A 16 -3.50 2.57 26.75
N VAL A 17 -3.96 1.85 25.72
CA VAL A 17 -3.08 1.02 24.89
C VAL A 17 -2.43 1.90 23.83
N GLN A 18 -1.11 1.80 23.71
CA GLN A 18 -0.36 2.54 22.70
C GLN A 18 -0.51 1.82 21.36
N ASP A 19 -0.63 2.57 20.26
CA ASP A 19 -0.76 1.95 18.94
C ASP A 19 0.40 0.98 18.68
N GLU A 20 1.60 1.33 19.19
CA GLU A 20 2.84 0.55 19.16
C GLU A 20 2.68 -0.88 19.69
N ASP A 21 1.76 -1.10 20.63
CA ASP A 21 1.48 -2.41 21.22
C ASP A 21 0.88 -3.39 20.19
N SER A 22 0.27 -2.86 19.11
CA SER A 22 -0.29 -3.65 18.00
C SER A 22 0.65 -3.82 16.80
N ALA A 23 1.83 -3.16 16.82
CA ALA A 23 2.75 -3.14 15.68
C ALA A 23 3.28 -4.53 15.35
N VAL A 24 3.69 -5.30 16.36
CA VAL A 24 4.21 -6.67 16.19
C VAL A 24 3.17 -7.57 15.52
N CYS A 25 1.91 -7.46 15.95
CA CYS A 25 0.80 -8.23 15.39
C CYS A 25 0.50 -7.85 13.95
N SER A 26 0.61 -6.55 13.66
CA SER A 26 0.40 -6.02 12.32
C SER A 26 1.46 -6.52 11.33
N TYR A 27 2.73 -6.55 11.74
CA TYR A 27 3.81 -7.13 10.93
C TYR A 27 3.66 -8.63 10.75
N LEU A 28 3.33 -9.37 11.81
CA LEU A 28 3.12 -10.82 11.73
C LEU A 28 1.95 -11.18 10.79
N HIS A 29 0.87 -10.41 10.81
CA HIS A 29 -0.26 -10.63 9.93
C HIS A 29 0.09 -10.34 8.46
N LEU A 30 0.82 -9.25 8.19
CA LEU A 30 1.33 -8.94 6.86
C LEU A 30 2.29 -10.03 6.36
N PHE A 31 3.19 -10.48 7.23
CA PHE A 31 4.14 -11.55 6.92
C PHE A 31 3.43 -12.87 6.61
N ALA A 32 2.43 -13.26 7.42
CA ALA A 32 1.61 -14.43 7.16
C ALA A 32 0.85 -14.36 5.82
N MET A 33 0.35 -13.18 5.44
CA MET A 33 -0.32 -12.97 4.15
C MET A 33 0.61 -13.17 2.95
N LEU A 34 1.91 -12.87 3.09
CA LEU A 34 2.90 -13.07 2.03
C LEU A 34 3.31 -14.54 1.84
N LEU A 35 3.06 -15.39 2.84
CA LEU A 35 3.39 -16.80 2.84
C LEU A 35 2.18 -17.64 2.43
N ASP A 36 1.75 -17.53 1.18
CA ASP A 36 0.64 -18.29 0.61
C ASP A 36 1.05 -19.66 0.03
N GLN A 37 2.35 -19.87 -0.21
CA GLN A 37 2.89 -21.08 -0.83
C GLN A 37 4.07 -21.66 -0.04
N LYS A 38 4.17 -23.00 -0.04
CA LYS A 38 5.30 -23.74 0.56
C LYS A 38 6.64 -23.31 -0.02
N LYS A 39 6.66 -22.89 -1.28
CA LYS A 39 7.86 -22.35 -1.93
C LYS A 39 8.37 -21.10 -1.22
N HIS A 40 7.50 -20.14 -0.90
CA HIS A 40 7.92 -18.89 -0.24
C HIS A 40 8.54 -19.16 1.13
N VAL A 41 7.96 -20.09 1.90
CA VAL A 41 8.52 -20.51 3.19
C VAL A 41 9.87 -21.20 3.02
N ARG A 42 10.00 -22.08 2.03
CA ARG A 42 11.26 -22.77 1.73
C ARG A 42 12.36 -21.81 1.32
N ASP A 43 12.06 -20.88 0.42
CA ASP A 43 13.00 -19.84 -0.02
C ASP A 43 13.49 -19.02 1.19
N LEU A 44 12.61 -18.69 2.15
CA LEU A 44 13.01 -18.00 3.38
C LEU A 44 13.86 -18.86 4.33
N GLN A 45 13.60 -20.17 4.40
CA GLN A 45 14.40 -21.10 5.19
C GLN A 45 15.80 -21.29 4.58
N GLU A 46 15.89 -21.44 3.26
CA GLU A 46 17.15 -21.58 2.52
C GLU A 46 18.02 -20.32 2.62
N ASN A 47 17.39 -19.14 2.63
CA ASN A 47 18.09 -17.86 2.82
C ASN A 47 18.33 -17.52 4.29
N HIS A 48 18.06 -18.44 5.23
CA HIS A 48 18.21 -18.23 6.68
C HIS A 48 17.45 -17.00 7.23
N VAL A 49 16.39 -16.57 6.54
CA VAL A 49 15.53 -15.47 6.99
C VAL A 49 14.59 -15.95 8.10
N ILE A 50 14.12 -17.19 7.99
CA ILE A 50 13.41 -17.88 9.06
C ILE A 50 14.19 -19.15 9.40
N GLU A 51 14.68 -19.22 10.62
CA GLU A 51 15.14 -20.49 11.17
C GLU A 51 13.88 -21.27 11.52
N GLY A 52 13.59 -22.34 10.78
CA GLY A 52 12.33 -23.09 10.90
C GLY A 52 12.05 -23.66 12.30
N GLY A 53 12.95 -23.52 13.28
CA GLY A 53 12.75 -24.00 14.64
C GLY A 53 12.53 -25.52 14.72
N GLY A 54 12.98 -26.26 13.69
CA GLY A 54 12.71 -27.68 13.51
C GLY A 54 11.46 -28.02 12.68
N LEU A 55 10.67 -27.02 12.26
CA LEU A 55 9.52 -27.19 11.40
C LEU A 55 9.94 -27.37 9.93
N THR A 56 9.33 -28.33 9.26
CA THR A 56 9.38 -28.43 7.80
C THR A 56 8.74 -27.20 7.16
N SER A 57 9.05 -26.92 5.89
CA SER A 57 8.44 -25.79 5.17
C SER A 57 6.91 -25.87 5.11
N GLU A 58 6.35 -27.07 5.21
CA GLU A 58 4.90 -27.30 5.20
C GLU A 58 4.27 -27.01 6.56
N GLU A 59 4.87 -27.48 7.63
CA GLU A 59 4.43 -27.17 9.00
C GLU A 59 4.58 -25.67 9.31
N ALA A 60 5.67 -25.06 8.85
CA ALA A 60 5.86 -23.62 8.97
C ALA A 60 4.80 -22.83 8.19
N LEU A 61 4.46 -23.26 6.96
CA LEU A 61 3.35 -22.65 6.20
C LEU A 61 2.01 -22.77 6.93
N GLN A 62 1.70 -23.96 7.47
CA GLN A 62 0.47 -24.17 8.25
C GLN A 62 0.45 -23.30 9.51
N PHE A 63 1.59 -23.17 10.20
CA PHE A 63 1.73 -22.31 11.36
C PHE A 63 1.45 -20.84 11.01
N PHE A 64 2.08 -20.30 9.97
CA PHE A 64 1.82 -18.91 9.54
C PHE A 64 0.39 -18.71 9.04
N THR A 65 -0.20 -19.69 8.36
CA THR A 65 -1.61 -19.65 7.95
C THR A 65 -2.54 -19.63 9.15
N CYS A 66 -2.25 -20.42 10.18
CA CYS A 66 -2.99 -20.45 11.44
C CYS A 66 -2.87 -19.11 12.18
N ILE A 67 -1.67 -18.53 12.20
CA ILE A 67 -1.42 -17.19 12.73
C ILE A 67 -2.27 -16.15 11.99
N GLY A 68 -2.19 -16.09 10.66
CA GLY A 68 -2.92 -15.10 9.86
C GLY A 68 -4.43 -15.19 10.06
N LYS A 69 -4.98 -16.41 10.21
CA LYS A 69 -6.43 -16.59 10.42
C LYS A 69 -6.91 -16.25 11.83
N ASN A 70 -6.06 -16.42 12.84
CA ASN A 70 -6.48 -16.36 14.25
C ASN A 70 -5.94 -15.14 15.01
N MET A 71 -5.10 -14.31 14.39
CA MET A 71 -4.71 -13.02 14.97
C MET A 71 -5.74 -11.94 14.68
N ARG A 72 -5.98 -11.08 15.66
CA ARG A 72 -6.78 -9.87 15.48
C ARG A 72 -6.02 -8.88 14.59
N LEU A 73 -6.73 -8.15 13.74
CA LEU A 73 -6.16 -7.09 12.92
C LEU A 73 -5.77 -5.92 13.82
N GLY A 74 -4.49 -5.56 13.84
CA GLY A 74 -4.02 -4.35 14.51
C GLY A 74 -4.35 -3.09 13.71
N LEU A 75 -4.42 -1.94 14.38
CA LEU A 75 -4.65 -0.65 13.71
C LEU A 75 -3.56 -0.34 12.68
N PHE A 76 -2.30 -0.65 13.01
CA PHE A 76 -1.18 -0.52 12.07
C PHE A 76 -1.32 -1.39 10.83
N TYR A 77 -1.86 -2.61 10.96
CA TYR A 77 -2.10 -3.48 9.81
C TYR A 77 -3.08 -2.85 8.83
N LEU A 78 -4.19 -2.32 9.35
CA LEU A 78 -5.20 -1.65 8.54
C LEU A 78 -4.62 -0.41 7.84
N ASP A 79 -3.87 0.42 8.58
CA ASP A 79 -3.20 1.59 8.02
C ASP A 79 -2.21 1.22 6.90
N ILE A 80 -1.39 0.18 7.10
CA ILE A 80 -0.45 -0.31 6.08
C ILE A 80 -1.20 -0.80 4.83
N ILE A 81 -2.27 -1.59 4.99
CA ILE A 81 -3.05 -2.08 3.85
C ILE A 81 -3.70 -0.92 3.08
N ILE A 82 -4.28 0.05 3.78
CA ILE A 82 -4.85 1.26 3.17
C ILE A 82 -3.78 2.04 2.40
N LYS A 83 -2.58 2.23 2.98
CA LYS A 83 -1.45 2.90 2.33
C LYS A 83 -1.00 2.15 1.07
N ILE A 84 -0.92 0.82 1.12
CA ILE A 84 -0.57 -0.03 -0.03
C ILE A 84 -1.62 0.11 -1.14
N GLU A 85 -2.91 0.09 -0.80
CA GLU A 85 -3.99 0.21 -1.77
C GLU A 85 -4.01 1.60 -2.41
N ASN A 86 -3.86 2.66 -1.61
CA ASN A 86 -3.73 4.03 -2.09
C ASN A 86 -2.52 4.20 -3.01
N PHE A 87 -1.37 3.60 -2.66
CA PHE A 87 -0.19 3.61 -3.50
C PHE A 87 -0.43 2.91 -4.85
N LYS A 88 -1.04 1.71 -4.83
CA LYS A 88 -1.38 0.97 -6.07
C LYS A 88 -2.33 1.79 -6.95
N ARG A 89 -3.37 2.38 -6.36
CA ARG A 89 -4.35 3.22 -7.07
C ARG A 89 -3.68 4.44 -7.68
N ASN A 90 -2.87 5.18 -6.90
CA ASN A 90 -2.19 6.37 -7.37
C ASN A 90 -1.19 6.03 -8.48
N ARG A 91 -0.40 4.96 -8.32
CA ARG A 91 0.52 4.48 -9.37
C ARG A 91 -0.21 4.13 -10.66
N SER A 92 -1.34 3.43 -10.57
CA SER A 92 -2.16 3.08 -11.74
C SER A 92 -2.72 4.33 -12.42
N PHE A 93 -3.22 5.30 -11.64
CA PHE A 93 -3.71 6.56 -12.16
C PHE A 93 -2.61 7.35 -12.88
N LEU A 94 -1.43 7.51 -12.25
CA LEU A 94 -0.28 8.20 -12.83
C LEU A 94 0.21 7.53 -14.11
N LEU A 95 0.26 6.21 -14.16
CA LEU A 95 0.65 5.49 -15.37
C LEU A 95 -0.38 5.70 -16.49
N ARG A 96 -1.66 5.64 -16.16
CA ARG A 96 -2.75 5.84 -17.13
C ARG A 96 -2.78 7.27 -17.65
N SER A 97 -2.60 8.28 -16.78
CA SER A 97 -2.54 9.68 -17.19
C SER A 97 -1.31 9.96 -18.05
N TYR A 98 -0.14 9.41 -17.68
CA TYR A 98 1.08 9.51 -18.46
C TYR A 98 0.90 8.93 -19.87
N LEU A 99 0.39 7.70 -19.98
CA LEU A 99 0.11 7.06 -21.27
C LEU A 99 -0.92 7.84 -22.09
N PHE A 100 -1.95 8.37 -21.44
CA PHE A 100 -2.96 9.20 -22.11
C PHE A 100 -2.36 10.49 -22.67
N ILE A 101 -1.54 11.18 -21.88
CA ILE A 101 -0.83 12.40 -22.28
C ILE A 101 0.08 12.09 -23.45
N MET A 102 0.96 11.09 -23.32
CA MET A 102 1.87 10.66 -24.39
C MET A 102 1.15 10.32 -25.70
N LYS A 103 0.05 9.56 -25.63
CA LYS A 103 -0.73 9.18 -26.81
C LYS A 103 -1.43 10.37 -27.47
N ASN A 104 -1.79 11.39 -26.71
CA ASN A 104 -2.59 12.52 -27.19
C ASN A 104 -1.82 13.86 -27.17
N MET A 105 -0.49 13.85 -27.10
CA MET A 105 0.33 15.06 -26.96
C MET A 105 -0.01 16.13 -27.99
N ASN A 106 -0.12 15.76 -29.27
CA ASN A 106 -0.42 16.71 -30.35
C ASN A 106 -1.80 17.37 -30.16
N LYS A 107 -2.79 16.61 -29.67
CA LYS A 107 -4.13 17.13 -29.38
C LYS A 107 -4.12 18.05 -28.18
N ILE A 108 -3.37 17.69 -27.13
CA ILE A 108 -3.22 18.51 -25.93
C ILE A 108 -2.55 19.84 -26.26
N ILE A 109 -1.47 19.82 -27.04
CA ILE A 109 -0.78 21.04 -27.51
C ILE A 109 -1.75 21.92 -28.32
N ALA A 110 -2.55 21.34 -29.22
CA ALA A 110 -3.53 22.10 -29.99
C ALA A 110 -4.57 22.78 -29.08
N VAL A 111 -5.13 22.07 -28.10
CA VAL A 111 -6.10 22.63 -27.15
C VAL A 111 -5.47 23.75 -26.30
N ILE A 112 -4.26 23.55 -25.80
CA ILE A 112 -3.54 24.58 -25.02
C ILE A 112 -3.28 25.82 -25.89
N SER A 113 -2.90 25.63 -27.15
CA SER A 113 -2.65 26.73 -28.08
C SER A 113 -3.93 27.55 -28.35
N ILE A 114 -5.07 26.88 -28.54
CA ILE A 114 -6.37 27.55 -28.71
C ILE A 114 -6.72 28.38 -27.46
N ILE A 115 -6.59 27.79 -26.27
CA ILE A 115 -6.86 28.50 -25.01
C ILE A 115 -5.94 29.73 -24.87
N GLY A 116 -4.64 29.55 -25.15
CA GLY A 116 -3.67 30.64 -25.11
C GLY A 116 -4.02 31.79 -26.06
N ALA A 117 -4.47 31.47 -27.28
CA ALA A 117 -4.91 32.47 -28.25
C ALA A 117 -6.13 33.27 -27.74
N VAL A 118 -7.14 32.59 -27.19
CA VAL A 118 -8.34 33.24 -26.65
C VAL A 118 -7.99 34.16 -25.47
N VAL A 119 -7.16 33.68 -24.54
CA VAL A 119 -6.70 34.49 -23.40
C VAL A 119 -5.90 35.71 -23.87
N GLY A 120 -5.03 35.54 -24.86
CA GLY A 120 -4.25 36.63 -25.44
C GLY A 120 -5.12 37.74 -26.04
N ILE A 121 -6.16 37.36 -26.78
CA ILE A 121 -7.12 38.31 -27.38
C ILE A 121 -7.93 39.03 -26.30
N LEU A 122 -8.44 38.31 -25.29
CA LEU A 122 -9.20 38.94 -24.21
C LEU A 122 -8.34 39.93 -23.40
N SER A 123 -7.07 39.58 -23.17
CA SER A 123 -6.13 40.44 -22.45
C SER A 123 -5.79 41.70 -23.23
N SER A 124 -5.59 41.60 -24.55
CA SER A 124 -5.34 42.77 -25.39
C SER A 124 -6.57 43.68 -25.45
N LEU A 125 -7.78 43.12 -25.55
CA LEU A 125 -9.03 43.89 -25.50
C LEU A 125 -9.23 44.62 -24.17
N GLN A 126 -8.88 44.01 -23.03
CA GLN A 126 -8.92 44.69 -21.74
C GLN A 126 -7.90 45.83 -21.64
N ALA A 127 -6.69 45.63 -22.17
CA ALA A 127 -5.66 46.67 -22.21
C ALA A 127 -6.05 47.86 -23.10
N LEU A 128 -6.93 47.63 -24.09
CA LEU A 128 -7.46 48.65 -24.98
C LEU A 128 -8.70 49.38 -24.43
N LYS A 129 -9.19 49.03 -23.22
CA LYS A 129 -10.34 49.70 -22.61
C LYS A 129 -9.94 51.12 -22.15
N PRO A 130 -10.57 52.19 -22.66
CA PRO A 130 -10.31 53.54 -22.18
C PRO A 130 -10.80 53.71 -20.72
N ALA A 131 -10.09 54.54 -19.96
CA ALA A 131 -10.35 54.85 -18.55
C ALA A 131 -11.75 55.44 -18.31
#